data_AF-A0A534QQX9-F1
#
_entry.id   AF-A0A534QQX9-F1
#
_cell.length_a   1.000
_cell.length_b   1.000
_cell.length_c   1.000
_cell.angle_alpha   90.00
_cell.angle_beta   90.00
_cell.angle_gamma   90.00
#
_symmetry.space_group_name_H-M   'P 1'
#
loop_
_entity.id
_entity.type
_entity.pdbx_description
1 polymer ?
#
loop_
_entity_poly.entity_id
_entity_poly.type
_entity_poly.pdbx_seq_one_letter_code
_entity_poly.pdbx_strand_id
1 'polypeptide(L)'
;GDPTWPRPSSILGIQLTAVMTFLLICSSVTMVEALAAIRRGDRDRLERFLFLTILGGMIFLGLQAFEWNKLILHEGQSISRNNFGATFFILTGFHGCHVFGGVCFLSAILGRASRGVSGAIVVAMVAALTTVGTLIVTSATFSGLVGIASAVAGGGVVYLVARLLRAPVGAYSAHHNNEVEIAALYWHFVDLIWILVFTFVYLL
;
A
#
# COMPACT_ATOMS: atom_id res chain seq x y z
N GLY A 1 -17.90 26.97 -14.45
CA GLY A 1 -17.44 25.96 -13.49
C GLY A 1 -18.54 25.81 -12.49
N ASP A 2 -19.02 24.60 -12.27
CA ASP A 2 -20.03 24.31 -11.26
C ASP A 2 -19.50 24.78 -9.89
N PRO A 3 -20.27 25.55 -9.09
CA PRO A 3 -19.84 26.02 -7.77
C PRO A 3 -19.51 24.89 -6.78
N THR A 4 -19.88 23.64 -7.09
CA THR A 4 -19.63 22.47 -6.24
C THR A 4 -18.36 21.69 -6.59
N TRP A 5 -17.73 21.96 -7.74
CA TRP A 5 -16.52 21.25 -8.20
C TRP A 5 -15.32 22.20 -8.33
N PRO A 6 -14.46 22.29 -7.28
CA PRO A 6 -13.29 23.17 -7.30
C PRO A 6 -12.25 22.70 -8.33
N ARG A 7 -11.42 23.62 -8.82
CA ARG A 7 -10.30 23.27 -9.72
C ARG A 7 -9.31 22.38 -8.94
N PRO A 8 -9.07 21.12 -9.35
CA PRO A 8 -8.21 20.21 -8.59
C PRO A 8 -6.79 20.74 -8.40
N SER A 9 -6.27 21.48 -9.39
CA SER A 9 -4.91 22.02 -9.39
C SER A 9 -4.63 23.10 -8.35
N SER A 10 -5.64 23.74 -7.76
CA SER A 10 -5.44 24.73 -6.69
C SER A 10 -5.43 24.15 -5.29
N ILE A 11 -5.89 22.90 -5.11
CA ILE A 11 -6.07 22.25 -3.80
C ILE A 11 -5.25 20.97 -3.66
N LEU A 12 -5.03 20.22 -4.76
CA LEU A 12 -4.28 18.97 -4.76
C LEU A 12 -2.78 19.22 -5.01
N GLY A 13 -1.93 18.45 -4.33
CA GLY A 13 -0.49 18.56 -4.44
C GLY A 13 0.06 17.80 -5.65
N ILE A 14 -0.25 18.23 -6.88
CA ILE A 14 0.09 17.50 -8.11
C ILE A 14 1.56 17.08 -8.18
N GLN A 15 2.49 17.94 -7.74
CA GLN A 15 3.93 17.61 -7.74
C GLN A 15 4.27 16.48 -6.77
N LEU A 16 3.67 16.50 -5.57
CA LEU A 16 3.89 15.46 -4.58
C LEU A 16 3.31 14.13 -5.09
N THR A 17 2.07 14.15 -5.58
CA THR A 17 1.40 12.96 -6.13
C THR A 17 2.12 12.42 -7.37
N ALA A 18 2.69 13.27 -8.22
CA ALA A 18 3.51 12.84 -9.35
C ALA A 18 4.76 12.07 -8.90
N VAL A 19 5.42 12.53 -7.82
CA VAL A 19 6.54 11.80 -7.21
C VAL A 19 6.07 10.47 -6.61
N MET A 20 4.89 10.44 -5.98
CA MET A 20 4.30 9.18 -5.47
C MET A 20 4.05 8.17 -6.60
N THR A 21 3.50 8.63 -7.73
CA THR A 21 3.25 7.79 -8.91
C THR A 21 4.56 7.27 -9.52
N PHE A 22 5.58 8.12 -9.66
CA PHE A 22 6.91 7.70 -10.11
C PHE A 22 7.50 6.63 -9.19
N LEU A 23 7.34 6.80 -7.88
CA LEU A 23 7.82 5.87 -6.88
C LEU A 23 7.10 4.50 -6.97
N LEU A 24 5.78 4.48 -7.20
CA LEU A 24 5.04 3.23 -7.41
C LEU A 24 5.46 2.50 -8.70
N ILE A 25 5.67 3.23 -9.79
CA ILE A 25 6.19 2.64 -11.04
C ILE A 25 7.57 2.00 -10.78
N CYS A 26 8.45 2.68 -10.03
CA CYS A 26 9.74 2.13 -9.65
C CYS A 26 9.59 0.87 -8.77
N SER A 27 8.65 0.86 -7.82
CA SER A 27 8.32 -0.31 -6.99
C SER A 27 7.76 -1.48 -7.81
N SER A 28 7.00 -1.18 -8.87
CA SER A 28 6.51 -2.15 -9.85
C SER A 28 7.68 -2.85 -10.57
N VAL A 29 8.67 -2.09 -11.01
CA VAL A 29 9.89 -2.63 -11.64
C VAL A 29 10.67 -3.53 -10.67
N THR A 30 10.81 -3.14 -9.40
CA THR A 30 11.48 -4.00 -8.41
C THR A 30 10.72 -5.30 -8.18
N MET A 31 9.38 -5.31 -8.29
CA MET A 31 8.60 -6.55 -8.20
C MET A 31 8.84 -7.51 -9.38
N VAL A 32 9.01 -7.00 -10.60
CA VAL A 32 9.38 -7.83 -11.77
C VAL A 32 10.74 -8.50 -11.54
N GLU A 33 11.72 -7.75 -11.03
CA GLU A 33 13.04 -8.29 -10.74
C GLU A 33 13.03 -9.31 -9.60
N ALA A 34 12.16 -9.15 -8.61
CA ALA A 34 11.90 -10.15 -7.57
C ALA A 34 11.38 -11.46 -8.18
N LEU A 35 10.39 -11.38 -9.08
CA LEU A 35 9.85 -12.56 -9.78
C LEU A 35 10.91 -13.22 -10.68
N ALA A 36 11.73 -12.43 -11.37
CA ALA A 36 12.84 -12.93 -12.17
C ALA A 36 13.91 -13.63 -11.31
N ALA A 37 14.19 -13.11 -10.11
CA ALA A 37 15.13 -13.71 -9.18
C ALA A 37 14.69 -15.09 -8.67
N ILE A 38 13.41 -15.27 -8.27
CA ILE A 38 12.91 -16.58 -7.82
C ILE A 38 12.90 -17.60 -8.96
N ARG A 39 12.60 -17.19 -10.20
CA ARG A 39 12.67 -18.06 -11.39
C ARG A 39 14.09 -18.53 -11.70
N ARG A 40 15.10 -17.70 -11.39
CA ARG A 40 16.53 -18.05 -11.48
C ARG A 40 17.05 -18.85 -10.28
N GLY A 41 16.22 -19.07 -9.26
CA GLY A 41 16.62 -19.71 -8.00
C GLY A 41 17.49 -18.83 -7.09
N ASP A 42 17.64 -17.54 -7.40
CA ASP A 42 18.46 -16.58 -6.66
C ASP A 42 17.63 -15.94 -5.53
N ARG A 43 17.74 -16.52 -4.32
CA ARG A 43 16.97 -16.10 -3.15
C ARG A 43 17.42 -14.76 -2.58
N ASP A 44 18.72 -14.48 -2.55
CA ASP A 44 19.25 -13.24 -1.98
C ASP A 44 18.80 -12.03 -2.79
N ARG A 45 18.67 -12.20 -4.12
CA ARG A 45 18.17 -11.16 -5.01
C ARG A 45 16.65 -11.01 -4.92
N LEU A 46 15.91 -12.11 -4.73
CA LEU A 46 14.47 -12.07 -4.43
C LEU A 46 14.20 -11.25 -3.16
N GLU A 47 14.91 -11.54 -2.06
CA GLU A 47 14.72 -10.85 -0.78
C GLU A 47 14.98 -9.35 -0.89
N ARG A 48 16.09 -8.96 -1.54
CA ARG A 48 16.43 -7.55 -1.75
C ARG A 48 15.37 -6.81 -2.57
N PHE A 49 14.90 -7.40 -3.66
CA PHE A 49 13.91 -6.74 -4.51
C PHE A 49 12.53 -6.69 -3.86
N LEU A 50 12.09 -7.76 -3.16
CA LEU A 50 10.87 -7.72 -2.36
C LEU A 50 10.92 -6.64 -1.29
N PHE A 51 12.05 -6.50 -0.60
CA PHE A 51 12.25 -5.45 0.39
C PHE A 51 12.09 -4.05 -0.23
N LEU A 52 12.72 -3.80 -1.38
CA LEU A 52 12.61 -2.52 -2.08
C LEU A 52 11.16 -2.24 -2.52
N THR A 53 10.44 -3.25 -3.01
CA THR A 53 9.02 -3.13 -3.38
C THR A 53 8.17 -2.73 -2.16
N ILE A 54 8.34 -3.43 -1.03
CA ILE A 54 7.65 -3.13 0.23
C ILE A 54 7.97 -1.72 0.72
N LEU A 55 9.25 -1.33 0.70
CA LEU A 55 9.68 0.00 1.10
C LEU A 55 9.01 1.08 0.24
N GLY A 56 8.94 0.88 -1.08
CA GLY A 56 8.22 1.77 -1.98
C GLY A 56 6.74 1.90 -1.60
N GLY A 57 6.05 0.78 -1.36
CA GLY A 57 4.65 0.79 -0.91
C GLY A 57 4.44 1.51 0.43
N MET A 58 5.36 1.34 1.37
CA MET A 58 5.33 2.01 2.68
C MET A 58 5.52 3.52 2.56
N ILE A 59 6.48 3.96 1.73
CA ILE A 59 6.69 5.39 1.46
C ILE A 59 5.46 6.00 0.80
N PHE A 60 4.87 5.30 -0.18
CA PHE A 60 3.65 5.72 -0.84
C PHE A 60 2.50 5.93 0.17
N LEU A 61 2.23 4.95 1.04
CA LEU A 61 1.20 5.06 2.07
C LEU A 61 1.45 6.23 3.04
N GLY A 62 2.72 6.46 3.42
CA GLY A 62 3.10 7.58 4.27
C GLY A 62 2.86 8.94 3.62
N LEU A 63 3.23 9.09 2.34
CA LEU A 63 3.00 10.29 1.56
C LEU A 63 1.50 10.54 1.31
N GLN A 64 0.73 9.47 1.08
CA GLN A 64 -0.72 9.55 0.93
C GLN A 64 -1.40 10.03 2.22
N ALA A 65 -0.98 9.50 3.37
CA ALA A 65 -1.48 9.93 4.67
C ALA A 65 -1.15 11.41 4.96
N PHE A 66 0.04 11.86 4.56
CA PHE A 66 0.43 13.27 4.65
C PHE A 66 -0.45 14.17 3.79
N GLU A 67 -0.71 13.79 2.53
CA GLU A 67 -1.58 14.55 1.64
C GLU A 67 -3.01 14.65 2.20
N TRP A 68 -3.56 13.55 2.70
CA TRP A 68 -4.88 13.56 3.34
C TRP A 68 -4.94 14.46 4.57
N ASN A 69 -3.93 14.39 5.44
CA ASN A 69 -3.87 15.23 6.63
C ASN A 69 -3.83 16.72 6.25
N LYS A 70 -3.01 17.08 5.25
CA LYS A 70 -2.96 18.44 4.72
C LYS A 70 -4.32 18.89 4.17
N LEU A 71 -5.00 18.03 3.40
CA LEU A 71 -6.31 18.35 2.82
C LEU A 71 -7.39 18.52 3.88
N ILE A 72 -7.38 17.71 4.95
CA ILE A 72 -8.37 17.76 6.02
C ILE A 72 -8.12 18.95 6.97
N LEU A 73 -6.88 19.14 7.42
CA LEU A 73 -6.55 20.15 8.44
C LEU A 73 -6.32 21.55 7.87
N HIS A 74 -5.68 21.68 6.71
CA HIS A 74 -5.34 23.00 6.14
C HIS A 74 -6.34 23.46 5.08
N GLU A 75 -6.81 22.56 4.21
CA GLU A 75 -7.77 22.90 3.14
C GLU A 75 -9.24 22.69 3.55
N GLY A 76 -9.45 22.12 4.74
CA GLY A 76 -10.77 21.82 5.30
C GLY A 76 -11.60 20.84 4.47
N GLN A 77 -11.00 20.08 3.55
CA GLN A 77 -11.71 19.11 2.69
C GLN A 77 -11.99 17.83 3.48
N SER A 78 -13.23 17.36 3.46
CA SER A 78 -13.62 16.10 4.10
C SER A 78 -14.71 15.39 3.29
N ILE A 79 -14.94 14.11 3.59
CA ILE A 79 -15.99 13.31 2.94
C ILE A 79 -17.37 13.98 3.09
N SER A 80 -17.61 14.69 4.19
CA SER A 80 -18.90 15.32 4.48
C SER A 80 -19.03 16.74 3.97
N ARG A 81 -17.98 17.32 3.35
CA ARG A 81 -17.97 18.73 2.96
C ARG A 81 -18.56 18.99 1.59
N ASN A 82 -18.20 18.19 0.59
CA ASN A 82 -18.68 18.32 -0.79
C ASN A 82 -18.54 16.99 -1.54
N ASN A 83 -19.25 16.86 -2.66
CA ASN A 83 -19.21 15.65 -3.49
C ASN A 83 -17.80 15.36 -4.01
N PHE A 84 -17.01 16.39 -4.33
CA PHE A 84 -15.62 16.25 -4.77
C PHE A 84 -14.76 15.52 -3.73
N GLY A 85 -14.77 15.99 -2.49
CA GLY A 85 -14.02 15.41 -1.38
C GLY A 85 -14.50 14.00 -1.06
N ALA A 86 -15.81 13.76 -1.06
CA ALA A 86 -16.37 12.42 -0.89
C ALA A 86 -15.82 11.44 -1.94
N THR A 87 -15.92 11.77 -3.22
CA THR A 87 -15.42 10.93 -4.31
C THR A 87 -13.91 10.75 -4.25
N PHE A 88 -13.15 11.82 -4.00
CA PHE A 88 -11.70 11.79 -3.88
C PHE A 88 -11.22 10.87 -2.75
N PHE A 89 -11.74 11.05 -1.54
CA PHE A 89 -11.31 10.27 -0.37
C PHE A 89 -11.77 8.82 -0.43
N ILE A 90 -12.96 8.53 -0.96
CA ILE A 90 -13.43 7.14 -1.13
C ILE A 90 -12.55 6.41 -2.15
N LEU A 91 -12.29 7.02 -3.30
CA LEU A 91 -11.54 6.41 -4.39
C LEU A 91 -10.05 6.23 -4.02
N THR A 92 -9.40 7.28 -3.53
CA THR A 92 -8.00 7.18 -3.07
C THR A 92 -7.86 6.32 -1.82
N GLY A 93 -8.89 6.28 -0.95
CA GLY A 93 -8.86 5.49 0.27
C GLY A 93 -9.04 3.99 0.04
N PHE A 94 -9.97 3.62 -0.84
CA PHE A 94 -10.12 2.23 -1.25
C PHE A 94 -8.85 1.71 -1.94
N HIS A 95 -8.24 2.53 -2.79
CA HIS A 95 -6.95 2.22 -3.39
C HIS A 95 -5.84 2.07 -2.32
N GLY A 96 -5.76 3.00 -1.37
CA GLY A 96 -4.83 2.92 -0.24
C GLY A 96 -4.98 1.63 0.57
N CYS A 97 -6.21 1.16 0.80
CA CYS A 97 -6.46 -0.14 1.42
C CYS A 97 -5.90 -1.32 0.59
N HIS A 98 -5.96 -1.25 -0.74
CA HIS A 98 -5.38 -2.30 -1.62
C HIS A 98 -3.85 -2.29 -1.57
N VAL A 99 -3.23 -1.11 -1.66
CA VAL A 99 -1.77 -0.97 -1.52
C VAL A 99 -1.32 -1.53 -0.17
N PHE A 100 -2.03 -1.17 0.90
CA PHE A 100 -1.77 -1.68 2.24
C PHE A 100 -1.87 -3.21 2.33
N GLY A 101 -2.95 -3.80 1.78
CA GLY A 101 -3.09 -5.26 1.69
C GLY A 101 -1.95 -5.92 0.91
N GLY A 102 -1.50 -5.30 -0.19
CA GLY A 102 -0.36 -5.73 -0.96
C GLY A 102 0.96 -5.69 -0.17
N VAL A 103 1.20 -4.62 0.59
CA VAL A 103 2.39 -4.47 1.45
C VAL A 103 2.41 -5.58 2.50
N CYS A 104 1.28 -5.88 3.13
CA CYS A 104 1.17 -6.97 4.08
C CYS A 104 1.40 -8.33 3.42
N PHE A 105 0.84 -8.55 2.24
CA PHE A 105 1.02 -9.80 1.51
C PHE A 105 2.48 -10.03 1.09
N LEU A 106 3.13 -9.00 0.53
CA LEU A 106 4.55 -9.04 0.15
C LEU A 106 5.44 -9.23 1.38
N SER A 107 5.12 -8.58 2.50
CA SER A 107 5.85 -8.76 3.77
C SER A 107 5.75 -10.21 4.25
N ALA A 108 4.59 -10.85 4.10
CA ALA A 108 4.43 -12.26 4.44
C ALA A 108 5.24 -13.20 3.53
N ILE A 109 5.34 -12.87 2.24
CA ILE A 109 6.21 -13.60 1.31
C ILE A 109 7.68 -13.40 1.69
N LEU A 110 8.11 -12.16 1.96
CA LEU A 110 9.48 -11.85 2.37
C LEU A 110 9.86 -12.60 3.65
N GLY A 111 9.00 -12.62 4.66
CA GLY A 111 9.25 -13.33 5.91
C GLY A 111 9.41 -14.85 5.73
N ARG A 112 8.68 -15.45 4.78
CA ARG A 112 8.82 -16.89 4.44
C ARG A 112 10.00 -17.18 3.51
N ALA A 113 10.37 -16.22 2.66
CA ALA A 113 11.52 -16.31 1.78
C ALA A 113 12.83 -16.17 2.55
N SER A 114 12.86 -15.29 3.56
CA SER A 114 14.04 -15.00 4.37
C SER A 114 14.41 -16.14 5.30
N ARG A 115 15.68 -16.58 5.24
CA ARG A 115 16.29 -17.44 6.28
C ARG A 115 16.93 -16.62 7.42
N GLY A 116 16.86 -15.30 7.37
CA GLY A 116 17.53 -14.37 8.28
C GLY A 116 16.63 -13.34 8.96
N VAL A 117 17.23 -12.51 9.82
CA VAL A 117 16.54 -11.54 10.71
C VAL A 117 15.86 -10.39 9.93
N SER A 118 16.33 -10.04 8.74
CA SER A 118 15.85 -8.88 7.98
C SER A 118 14.37 -8.99 7.56
N GLY A 119 13.92 -10.17 7.12
CA GLY A 119 12.51 -10.38 6.77
C GLY A 119 11.59 -10.36 8.00
N ALA A 120 12.05 -10.90 9.13
CA ALA A 120 11.32 -10.86 10.40
C ALA A 120 11.18 -9.42 10.94
N ILE A 121 12.23 -8.59 10.83
CA ILE A 121 12.16 -7.17 11.20
C ILE A 121 11.12 -6.44 10.36
N VAL A 122 11.12 -6.64 9.03
CA VAL A 122 10.17 -5.96 8.14
C VAL A 122 8.74 -6.37 8.44
N VAL A 123 8.51 -7.67 8.64
CA VAL A 123 7.20 -8.19 9.06
C VAL A 123 6.77 -7.59 10.40
N ALA A 124 7.65 -7.54 11.38
CA ALA A 124 7.35 -6.96 12.69
C ALA A 124 7.08 -5.45 12.62
N MET A 125 7.85 -4.71 11.80
CA MET A 125 7.64 -3.28 11.56
C MET A 125 6.31 -3.02 10.87
N VAL A 126 5.98 -3.78 9.82
CA VAL A 126 4.70 -3.65 9.09
C VAL A 126 3.54 -4.02 10.01
N ALA A 127 3.65 -5.10 10.79
CA ALA A 127 2.64 -5.46 11.78
C ALA A 127 2.44 -4.35 12.82
N ALA A 128 3.53 -3.82 13.39
CA ALA A 128 3.48 -2.75 14.38
C ALA A 128 2.89 -1.45 13.82
N LEU A 129 3.34 -1.02 12.63
CA LEU A 129 2.84 0.19 11.97
C LEU A 129 1.36 0.05 11.60
N THR A 130 0.93 -1.14 11.20
CA THR A 130 -0.49 -1.42 10.98
C THR A 130 -1.29 -1.31 12.27
N THR A 131 -0.84 -1.94 13.35
CA THR A 131 -1.55 -1.93 14.63
C THR A 131 -1.64 -0.50 15.18
N VAL A 132 -0.55 0.26 15.10
CA VAL A 132 -0.50 1.68 15.49
C VAL A 132 -1.40 2.52 14.58
N GLY A 133 -1.36 2.33 13.27
CA GLY A 133 -2.24 3.03 12.32
C GLY A 133 -3.72 2.75 12.57
N THR A 134 -4.08 1.51 12.89
CA THR A 134 -5.47 1.13 13.23
C THR A 134 -5.92 1.84 14.52
N LEU A 135 -5.05 1.90 15.54
CA LEU A 135 -5.31 2.58 16.82
C LEU A 135 -5.43 4.11 16.67
N ILE A 136 -4.63 4.73 15.80
CA ILE A 136 -4.69 6.17 15.52
C ILE A 136 -5.95 6.51 14.71
N VAL A 137 -6.29 5.72 13.69
CA VAL A 137 -7.49 5.98 12.86
C VAL A 137 -8.78 5.81 13.66
N THR A 138 -8.84 4.86 14.60
CA THR A 138 -9.99 4.73 15.50
C THR A 138 -10.12 5.88 16.51
N SER A 139 -9.04 6.61 16.79
CA SER A 139 -9.05 7.73 17.75
C SER A 139 -9.21 9.11 17.10
N ALA A 140 -8.93 9.28 15.80
CA ALA A 140 -8.82 10.61 15.19
C ALA A 140 -10.02 11.12 14.35
N THR A 141 -10.90 10.30 13.77
CA THR A 141 -12.03 10.84 12.96
C THR A 141 -13.19 9.86 12.78
N PHE A 142 -14.40 10.34 13.07
CA PHE A 142 -15.69 9.64 13.03
C PHE A 142 -16.16 9.37 11.58
N SER A 143 -16.30 8.09 11.19
CA SER A 143 -17.30 7.58 10.24
C SER A 143 -17.29 6.05 10.31
N GLY A 144 -18.45 5.41 10.54
CA GLY A 144 -18.56 3.96 10.71
C GLY A 144 -17.98 3.15 9.54
N LEU A 145 -17.94 3.72 8.34
CA LEU A 145 -17.35 3.09 7.14
C LEU A 145 -15.83 2.96 7.24
N VAL A 146 -15.15 3.98 7.78
CA VAL A 146 -13.69 3.99 8.01
C VAL A 146 -13.32 3.05 9.14
N GLY A 147 -14.17 2.95 10.18
CA GLY A 147 -14.01 1.98 11.27
C GLY A 147 -14.13 0.53 10.79
N ILE A 148 -15.10 0.23 9.91
CA ILE A 148 -15.26 -1.12 9.32
C ILE A 148 -14.09 -1.45 8.39
N ALA A 149 -13.65 -0.52 7.54
CA ALA A 149 -12.48 -0.72 6.68
C ALA A 149 -11.20 -0.96 7.50
N SER A 150 -11.03 -0.21 8.61
CA SER A 150 -9.89 -0.36 9.52
C SER A 150 -9.95 -1.67 10.31
N ALA A 151 -11.14 -2.13 10.72
CA ALA A 151 -11.32 -3.39 11.42
C ALA A 151 -11.11 -4.61 10.50
N VAL A 152 -11.55 -4.55 9.24
CA VAL A 152 -11.31 -5.60 8.24
C VAL A 152 -9.83 -5.65 7.84
N ALA A 153 -9.19 -4.49 7.66
CA ALA A 153 -7.74 -4.41 7.45
C ALA A 153 -6.97 -4.98 8.66
N GLY A 154 -7.38 -4.65 9.89
CA GLY A 154 -6.80 -5.18 11.13
C GLY A 154 -6.96 -6.69 11.26
N GLY A 155 -8.14 -7.25 10.95
CA GLY A 155 -8.39 -8.69 10.98
C GLY A 155 -7.56 -9.47 9.95
N GLY A 156 -7.43 -8.94 8.73
CA GLY A 156 -6.55 -9.50 7.71
C GLY A 156 -5.08 -9.50 8.13
N VAL A 157 -4.65 -8.45 8.83
CA VAL A 157 -3.26 -8.31 9.32
C VAL A 157 -2.97 -9.24 10.49
N VAL A 158 -3.89 -9.36 11.46
CA VAL A 158 -3.75 -10.32 12.56
C VAL A 158 -3.71 -11.75 12.01
N TYR A 159 -4.52 -12.07 11.00
CA TYR A 159 -4.47 -13.37 10.32
C TYR A 159 -3.13 -13.59 9.60
N LEU A 160 -2.61 -12.58 8.88
CA LEU A 160 -1.31 -12.68 8.20
C LEU A 160 -0.15 -12.85 9.18
N VAL A 161 -0.14 -12.09 10.28
CA VAL A 161 0.84 -12.21 11.36
C VAL A 161 0.75 -13.58 12.03
N ALA A 162 -0.46 -14.07 12.32
CA ALA A 162 -0.65 -15.41 12.90
C ALA A 162 -0.22 -16.54 11.95
N ARG A 163 -0.45 -16.39 10.64
CA ARG A 163 -0.01 -17.34 9.61
C ARG A 163 1.51 -17.32 9.44
N LEU A 164 2.13 -16.16 9.56
CA LEU A 164 3.59 -15.97 9.53
C LEU A 164 4.30 -16.60 10.73
N LEU A 165 3.75 -16.42 11.94
CA LEU A 165 4.29 -17.03 13.16
C LEU A 165 4.23 -18.56 13.15
N ARG A 166 3.42 -19.16 12.27
CA ARG A 166 3.22 -20.62 12.17
C ARG A 166 3.84 -21.27 10.92
N ALA A 167 4.45 -20.49 10.02
CA ALA A 167 4.98 -21.03 8.76
C ALA A 167 6.46 -21.45 8.89
N PRO A 168 6.86 -22.67 8.46
CA PRO A 168 8.26 -23.08 8.45
C PRO A 168 9.08 -22.23 7.47
N VAL A 169 10.24 -21.78 7.93
CA VAL A 169 11.18 -20.91 7.21
C VAL A 169 11.77 -21.63 5.99
N GLY A 170 11.80 -20.99 4.81
CA GLY A 170 12.46 -21.52 3.60
C GLY A 170 11.55 -22.24 2.60
N ALA A 171 10.26 -21.92 2.56
CA ALA A 171 9.24 -22.63 1.76
C ALA A 171 9.29 -22.38 0.23
N TYR A 172 10.03 -21.39 -0.25
CA TYR A 172 10.05 -21.05 -1.68
C TYR A 172 11.22 -21.67 -2.45
N SER A 173 10.88 -22.40 -3.51
CA SER A 173 11.77 -23.04 -4.47
C SER A 173 11.38 -22.55 -5.87
N ALA A 174 12.30 -22.62 -6.84
CA ALA A 174 12.03 -22.23 -8.24
C ALA A 174 10.80 -22.94 -8.85
N HIS A 175 10.44 -24.12 -8.33
CA HIS A 175 9.26 -24.90 -8.74
C HIS A 175 7.98 -24.63 -7.94
N HIS A 176 8.05 -23.81 -6.88
CA HIS A 176 6.95 -23.47 -5.99
C HIS A 176 6.94 -21.94 -5.75
N ASN A 177 6.78 -21.17 -6.82
CA ASN A 177 6.78 -19.70 -6.81
C ASN A 177 5.40 -19.07 -7.08
N ASN A 178 4.34 -19.87 -7.17
CA ASN A 178 2.97 -19.42 -7.48
C ASN A 178 2.51 -18.26 -6.59
N GLU A 179 2.85 -18.27 -5.29
CA GLU A 179 2.48 -17.18 -4.39
C GLU A 179 3.19 -15.85 -4.73
N VAL A 180 4.46 -15.91 -5.18
CA VAL A 180 5.21 -14.73 -5.62
C VAL A 180 4.66 -14.20 -6.93
N GLU A 181 4.24 -15.08 -7.84
CA GLU A 181 3.62 -14.70 -9.11
C GLU A 181 2.25 -14.05 -8.91
N ILE A 182 1.40 -14.62 -8.05
CA ILE A 182 0.12 -14.02 -7.66
C ILE A 182 0.34 -12.66 -7.01
N ALA A 183 1.35 -12.52 -6.14
CA ALA A 183 1.70 -11.25 -5.52
C ALA A 183 2.18 -10.21 -6.53
N ALA A 184 2.98 -10.62 -7.53
CA ALA A 184 3.44 -9.74 -8.59
C ALA A 184 2.24 -9.22 -9.41
N LEU A 185 1.35 -10.11 -9.83
CA LEU A 185 0.12 -9.75 -10.57
C LEU A 185 -0.75 -8.79 -9.77
N TYR A 186 -0.95 -9.06 -8.49
CA TYR A 186 -1.70 -8.17 -7.60
C TYR A 186 -1.04 -6.79 -7.47
N TRP A 187 0.28 -6.75 -7.26
CA TRP A 187 1.01 -5.48 -7.12
C TRP A 187 0.95 -4.63 -8.39
N HIS A 188 1.15 -5.25 -9.57
CA HIS A 188 1.00 -4.56 -10.86
C HIS A 188 -0.42 -4.05 -11.10
N PHE A 189 -1.43 -4.83 -10.72
CA PHE A 189 -2.82 -4.38 -10.82
C PHE A 189 -3.06 -3.13 -9.98
N VAL A 190 -2.58 -3.11 -8.73
CA VAL A 190 -2.71 -1.94 -7.86
C VAL A 190 -2.01 -0.72 -8.48
N ASP A 191 -0.77 -0.87 -8.94
CA ASP A 191 -0.01 0.20 -9.60
C ASP A 191 -0.74 0.78 -10.83
N LEU A 192 -1.29 -0.09 -11.69
CA LEU A 192 -2.08 0.34 -12.85
C LEU A 192 -3.32 1.14 -12.45
N ILE A 193 -4.04 0.72 -11.41
CA ILE A 193 -5.18 1.48 -10.91
C ILE A 193 -4.73 2.86 -10.41
N TRP A 194 -3.58 2.97 -9.74
CA TRP A 194 -3.07 4.27 -9.30
C TRP A 194 -2.78 5.22 -10.46
N ILE A 195 -2.17 4.73 -11.54
CA ILE A 195 -1.89 5.54 -12.73
C ILE A 195 -3.19 6.11 -13.31
N LEU A 196 -4.26 5.30 -13.36
CA LEU A 196 -5.58 5.77 -13.78
C LEU A 196 -6.16 6.81 -12.82
N VAL A 197 -6.09 6.56 -11.52
CA VAL A 197 -6.54 7.51 -10.49
C VAL A 197 -5.80 8.84 -10.62
N PHE A 198 -4.48 8.82 -10.71
CA PHE A 198 -3.66 10.01 -10.90
C PHE A 198 -4.07 10.77 -12.16
N THR A 199 -4.25 10.07 -13.28
CA THR A 199 -4.62 10.69 -14.56
C THR A 199 -6.02 11.33 -14.49
N PHE A 200 -7.03 10.60 -14.02
CA PHE A 200 -8.43 11.08 -14.05
C PHE A 200 -8.80 12.05 -12.93
N VAL A 201 -8.11 11.99 -11.78
CA VAL A 201 -8.48 12.78 -10.59
C VAL A 201 -7.55 13.98 -10.38
N TYR A 202 -6.26 13.86 -10.75
CA TYR A 202 -5.28 14.93 -10.53
C TYR A 202 -4.96 15.74 -11.79
N LEU A 203 -5.04 15.13 -12.99
CA LEU A 203 -4.67 15.81 -14.24
C LEU A 203 -5.86 16.30 -15.08
N LEU A 204 -7.01 15.62 -15.01
CA LEU A 204 -8.24 15.95 -15.74
C LEU A 204 -9.25 16.67 -14.83
#